data_AF-A0A963T3S9-F1
#
_entry.id   AF-A0A963T3S9-F1
#
_cell.length_a   1.000
_cell.length_b   1.000
_cell.length_c   1.000
_cell.angle_alpha   90.00
_cell.angle_beta   90.00
_cell.angle_gamma   90.00
#
_symmetry.space_group_name_H-M   'P 1'
#
loop_
_entity.id
_entity.type
_entity.pdbx_description
1 polymer ?
#
loop_
_entity_poly.entity_id
_entity_poly.type
_entity_poly.pdbx_seq_one_letter_code
_entity_poly.pdbx_strand_id
1 'polypeptide(L)'
;MTFNDDKMARRLAALASARRLAVPTPAPKKKVEEERADTRRGVYRPGRLIVTGGLELDCMIVDLSANGARLHLDGADALPEFLTL
;
A
#
# COMPACT_ATOMS: atom_id res chain seq x y z
N MET A 1 37.46 24.04 -33.87
CA MET A 1 36.25 23.24 -33.53
C MET A 1 36.69 21.79 -33.39
N THR A 2 36.28 21.08 -32.32
CA THR A 2 36.22 19.59 -32.13
C THR A 2 36.58 19.07 -30.71
N PHE A 3 36.77 19.92 -29.69
CA PHE A 3 36.97 19.44 -28.30
C PHE A 3 35.80 18.59 -27.75
N ASN A 4 34.60 18.76 -28.32
CA ASN A 4 33.39 18.05 -27.89
C ASN A 4 33.30 16.64 -28.51
N ASP A 5 33.81 16.48 -29.73
CA ASP A 5 33.82 15.19 -30.45
C ASP A 5 34.78 14.20 -29.78
N ASP A 6 35.91 14.71 -29.30
CA ASP A 6 36.93 13.92 -28.61
C ASP A 6 36.43 13.40 -27.24
N LYS A 7 35.62 14.20 -26.54
CA LYS A 7 34.97 13.81 -25.28
C LYS A 7 33.87 12.75 -25.51
N MET A 8 33.12 12.87 -26.59
CA MET A 8 32.11 11.88 -26.96
C MET A 8 32.74 10.56 -27.42
N ALA A 9 33.80 10.62 -28.22
CA ALA A 9 34.56 9.43 -28.65
C ALA A 9 35.11 8.66 -27.45
N ARG A 10 35.69 9.36 -26.45
CA ARG A 10 36.16 8.74 -25.20
C ARG A 10 35.04 8.09 -24.40
N ARG A 11 33.86 8.70 -24.34
CA ARG A 11 32.69 8.13 -23.65
C ARG A 11 32.19 6.85 -24.33
N LEU A 12 32.11 6.85 -25.66
CA LEU A 12 31.70 5.69 -26.44
C LEU A 12 32.71 4.54 -26.30
N ALA A 13 34.01 4.85 -26.36
CA ALA A 13 35.06 3.87 -26.14
C ALA A 13 35.01 3.27 -24.72
N ALA A 14 34.79 4.10 -23.69
CA ALA A 14 34.66 3.65 -22.31
C ALA A 14 33.46 2.70 -22.13
N LEU A 15 32.30 3.02 -22.72
CA LEU A 15 31.12 2.15 -22.68
C LEU A 15 31.32 0.85 -23.47
N ALA A 16 32.04 0.89 -24.58
CA ALA A 16 32.39 -0.31 -25.35
C ALA A 16 33.35 -1.24 -24.57
N SER A 17 34.29 -0.65 -23.82
CA SER A 17 35.22 -1.40 -22.95
C SER A 17 34.64 -1.80 -21.60
N ALA A 18 33.47 -1.27 -21.21
CA ALA A 18 32.86 -1.55 -19.92
C ALA A 18 32.40 -3.01 -19.87
N ARG A 19 33.02 -3.78 -18.98
CA ARG A 19 32.65 -5.17 -18.71
C ARG A 19 31.20 -5.19 -18.22
N ARG A 20 30.32 -5.90 -18.93
CA ARG A 20 28.94 -6.14 -18.48
C ARG A 20 29.00 -6.93 -17.17
N LEU A 21 28.70 -6.27 -16.06
CA LEU A 21 28.48 -6.94 -14.80
C LEU A 21 27.22 -7.79 -14.93
N ALA A 22 27.32 -9.07 -14.55
CA ALA A 22 26.17 -9.94 -14.51
C ALA A 22 25.17 -9.34 -13.52
N VAL A 23 23.98 -8.99 -14.00
CA VAL A 23 22.89 -8.56 -13.13
C VAL A 23 22.52 -9.78 -12.28
N PRO A 24 22.65 -9.74 -10.95
CA PRO A 24 22.26 -10.85 -10.12
C PRO A 24 20.76 -11.10 -10.32
N THR A 25 20.40 -12.35 -10.60
CA THR A 25 19.01 -12.76 -10.76
C THR A 25 18.25 -12.41 -9.49
N PRO A 26 17.12 -11.67 -9.57
CA PRO A 26 16.37 -11.32 -8.37
C PRO A 26 15.89 -12.60 -7.67
N ALA A 27 16.17 -12.69 -6.37
CA ALA A 27 15.74 -13.83 -5.56
C ALA A 27 14.21 -14.02 -5.65
N PRO A 28 13.70 -15.27 -5.59
CA PRO A 28 12.28 -15.51 -5.61
C PRO A 28 11.63 -14.81 -4.42
N LYS A 29 10.69 -13.88 -4.72
CA LYS A 29 9.93 -13.17 -3.70
C LYS A 29 9.16 -14.20 -2.87
N LYS A 30 9.34 -14.18 -1.55
CA LYS A 30 8.55 -14.98 -0.61
C LYS A 30 7.08 -14.68 -0.86
N LYS A 31 6.29 -15.70 -1.20
CA LYS A 31 4.83 -15.55 -1.31
C LYS A 31 4.31 -15.20 0.08
N VAL A 32 3.66 -14.05 0.19
CA VAL A 32 2.90 -13.69 1.38
C VAL A 32 1.62 -14.50 1.29
N GLU A 33 1.38 -15.39 2.25
CA GLU A 33 0.09 -16.07 2.36
C GLU A 33 -0.97 -15.03 2.75
N GLU A 34 -2.04 -14.99 1.97
CA GLU A 34 -3.17 -14.10 2.20
C GLU A 34 -4.09 -14.80 3.22
N GLU A 35 -4.01 -14.38 4.48
CA GLU A 35 -4.72 -15.02 5.61
C GLU A 35 -6.24 -14.77 5.60
N ARG A 36 -6.76 -13.93 4.70
CA ARG A 36 -8.16 -13.50 4.72
C ARG A 36 -8.99 -14.31 3.73
N ALA A 37 -10.14 -14.79 4.19
CA ALA A 37 -11.10 -15.51 3.36
C ALA A 37 -11.77 -14.60 2.30
N ASP A 38 -11.96 -13.31 2.62
CA ASP A 38 -12.63 -12.35 1.73
C ASP A 38 -11.75 -11.15 1.36
N THR A 39 -11.83 -10.78 0.09
CA THR A 39 -11.26 -9.55 -0.45
C THR A 39 -11.95 -8.33 0.14
N ARG A 40 -11.17 -7.41 0.71
CA ARG A 40 -11.69 -6.14 1.22
C ARG A 40 -11.57 -5.05 0.17
N ARG A 41 -12.64 -4.27 -0.02
CA ARG A 41 -12.64 -3.09 -0.88
C ARG A 41 -12.45 -1.83 -0.03
N GLY A 42 -11.42 -1.04 -0.33
CA GLY A 42 -11.24 0.29 0.25
C GLY A 42 -12.33 1.23 -0.24
N VAL A 43 -13.03 1.91 0.68
CA VAL A 43 -14.22 2.72 0.37
C VAL A 43 -14.10 4.16 0.88
N TYR A 44 -13.50 4.40 2.04
CA TYR A 44 -13.28 5.74 2.64
C TYR A 44 -14.51 6.64 2.58
N ARG A 45 -15.57 6.29 3.32
CA ARG A 45 -16.85 7.03 3.34
C ARG A 45 -17.29 7.41 4.74
N PRO A 46 -17.80 8.65 4.94
CA PRO A 46 -18.31 9.05 6.24
C PRO A 46 -19.54 8.21 6.57
N GLY A 47 -19.68 7.83 7.83
CA GLY A 47 -20.79 7.06 8.35
C GLY A 47 -21.10 7.44 9.78
N ARG A 48 -22.21 6.89 10.28
CA ARG A 48 -22.55 6.92 11.70
C ARG A 48 -22.65 5.50 12.20
N LEU A 49 -21.98 5.24 13.32
CA LEU A 49 -22.12 4.01 14.07
C LEU A 49 -23.17 4.21 15.15
N ILE A 50 -24.21 3.40 15.13
CA ILE A 50 -25.24 3.38 16.18
C ILE A 50 -24.88 2.27 17.16
N VAL A 51 -24.53 2.66 18.37
CA VAL A 51 -24.12 1.76 19.44
C VAL A 51 -25.34 1.42 20.32
N THR A 52 -25.31 0.25 20.95
CA THR A 52 -26.30 -0.20 21.92
C THR A 52 -26.53 0.88 23.00
N GLY A 53 -27.79 1.27 23.21
CA GLY A 53 -28.14 2.39 24.09
C GLY A 53 -28.37 3.73 23.38
N GLY A 54 -28.34 3.75 22.04
CA GLY A 54 -28.71 4.92 21.24
C GLY A 54 -27.61 5.96 21.09
N LEU A 55 -26.38 5.62 21.48
CA LEU A 55 -25.22 6.48 21.25
C LEU A 55 -24.87 6.45 19.76
N GLU A 56 -24.85 7.63 19.13
CA GLU A 56 -24.36 7.81 17.77
C GLU A 56 -22.92 8.29 17.80
N LEU A 57 -22.05 7.63 17.03
CA LEU A 57 -20.65 8.02 16.85
C LEU A 57 -20.38 8.28 15.38
N ASP A 58 -19.80 9.44 15.08
CA ASP A 58 -19.30 9.73 13.74
C ASP A 58 -18.10 8.81 13.43
N CYS A 59 -18.07 8.24 12.23
CA CYS A 59 -17.06 7.28 11.83
C CYS A 59 -16.64 7.43 10.37
N MET A 60 -15.45 6.93 10.05
CA MET A 60 -14.97 6.76 8.69
C MET A 60 -14.91 5.28 8.35
N ILE A 61 -15.67 4.87 7.32
CA ILE A 61 -15.64 3.50 6.79
C ILE A 61 -14.40 3.38 5.89
N VAL A 62 -13.39 2.65 6.35
CA VAL A 62 -12.10 2.48 5.66
C VAL A 62 -12.21 1.42 4.57
N ASP A 63 -12.67 0.22 4.95
CA ASP A 63 -12.84 -0.91 4.04
C ASP A 63 -14.08 -1.75 4.39
N LEU A 64 -14.63 -2.41 3.36
CA LEU A 64 -15.78 -3.31 3.45
C LEU A 64 -15.43 -4.69 2.86
N SER A 65 -16.04 -5.72 3.42
CA SER A 65 -16.02 -7.10 2.94
C SER A 65 -17.41 -7.72 3.14
N ALA A 66 -17.65 -8.90 2.59
CA ALA A 66 -18.90 -9.63 2.80
C ALA A 66 -19.16 -9.92 4.29
N ASN A 67 -18.09 -10.12 5.06
CA ASN A 67 -18.14 -10.54 6.46
C ASN A 67 -17.83 -9.43 7.47
N GLY A 68 -17.73 -8.17 7.04
CA GLY A 68 -17.54 -7.06 7.96
C GLY A 68 -16.92 -5.81 7.35
N ALA A 69 -16.74 -4.80 8.21
CA ALA A 69 -16.23 -3.49 7.88
C ALA A 69 -15.07 -3.11 8.80
N ARG A 70 -14.16 -2.26 8.31
CA ARG A 70 -13.19 -1.54 9.14
C ARG A 70 -13.64 -0.09 9.28
N LEU A 71 -13.84 0.34 10.52
CA LEU A 71 -14.22 1.70 10.87
C LEU A 71 -13.05 2.39 11.57
N HIS A 72 -12.91 3.69 11.33
CA HIS A 72 -12.11 4.60 12.14
C HIS A 72 -13.07 5.53 12.88
N LEU A 73 -12.88 5.68 14.19
CA LEU A 73 -13.74 6.51 15.03
C LEU A 73 -12.91 7.67 15.56
N ASP A 74 -13.45 8.88 15.43
CA ASP A 74 -12.83 10.07 15.99
C ASP A 74 -13.35 10.28 17.42
N GLY A 75 -12.45 10.33 18.40
CA GLY A 75 -12.76 10.76 19.77
C GLY A 75 -13.47 9.76 20.68
N ALA A 76 -13.52 8.46 20.32
CA ALA A 76 -14.06 7.43 21.21
C ALA A 76 -12.95 6.84 22.10
N ASP A 77 -12.94 7.20 23.39
CA ASP A 77 -11.96 6.68 24.37
C ASP A 77 -12.18 5.18 24.69
N ALA A 78 -13.41 4.67 24.55
CA ALA A 78 -13.72 3.25 24.67
C ALA A 78 -15.01 2.90 23.93
N LEU A 79 -14.92 1.94 23.00
CA LEU A 79 -16.09 1.25 22.48
C LEU A 79 -16.57 0.19 23.49
N PRO A 80 -17.86 -0.14 23.54
CA PRO A 80 -18.31 -1.30 24.28
C PRO A 80 -17.70 -2.57 23.68
N GLU A 81 -17.55 -3.60 24.54
CA GLU A 81 -16.90 -4.87 24.19
C GLU A 81 -17.59 -5.61 23.04
N PHE A 82 -18.90 -5.39 22.88
CA PHE A 82 -19.71 -5.97 21.81
C PHE A 82 -20.45 -4.90 21.03
N LEU A 83 -20.32 -4.96 19.71
CA LEU A 83 -20.99 -4.12 18.75
C LEU A 83 -21.50 -4.99 17.60
N THR A 84 -22.67 -4.65 17.09
CA THR A 84 -23.22 -5.28 15.89
C THR A 84 -23.09 -4.30 14.74
N LEU A 85 -22.51 -4.76 13.62
CA LEU A 85 -22.38 -4.02 12.36
C LEU A 85 -23.48 -4.40 11.38
#